data_AF-A0A240E1C9-F1
#
_entry.id   AF-A0A240E1C9-F1
#
_cell.length_a   1.000
_cell.length_b   1.000
_cell.length_c   1.000
_cell.angle_alpha   90.00
_cell.angle_beta   90.00
_cell.angle_gamma   90.00
#
_symmetry.space_group_name_H-M   'P 1'
#
loop_
_entity.id
_entity.type
_entity.pdbx_description
1 polymer ?
#
loop_
_entity_poly.entity_id
_entity_poly.type
_entity_poly.pdbx_seq_one_letter_code
_entity_poly.pdbx_strand_id
1 'polypeptide(L)'
;MATPAQEDELAQLDKIDQELELQRDWAKYRWGTSVHNCYQTYWVNDCLKEARALYRKEIDPIREQQVRLHEAQRALRTSLKDQRDAKKIAERASPEKAADRATNQKEYEDKQKDAAARAADLEQRRKDAAKRSQENKAGTQLD
;
A
#
# COMPACT_ATOMS: atom_id res chain seq x y z
N MET A 1 18.72 9.54 -6.48
CA MET A 1 18.15 8.23 -6.86
C MET A 1 18.36 7.34 -5.65
N ALA A 2 17.39 6.51 -5.25
CA ALA A 2 17.69 5.42 -4.32
C ALA A 2 18.96 4.76 -4.84
N THR A 3 20.05 4.89 -4.11
CA THR A 3 21.32 4.39 -4.63
C THR A 3 21.19 2.88 -4.62
N PRO A 4 21.62 2.16 -5.67
CA PRO A 4 21.61 0.70 -5.65
C PRO A 4 22.22 0.13 -4.36
N ALA A 5 23.24 0.82 -3.82
CA ALA A 5 23.84 0.55 -2.52
C ALA A 5 22.86 0.57 -1.33
N GLN A 6 21.91 1.50 -1.27
CA GLN A 6 20.90 1.56 -0.19
C GLN A 6 19.86 0.44 -0.30
N GLU A 7 19.53 0.02 -1.52
CA GLU A 7 18.62 -1.11 -1.74
C GLU A 7 19.32 -2.43 -1.40
N ASP A 8 20.60 -2.57 -1.75
CA ASP A 8 21.45 -3.70 -1.38
C ASP A 8 21.65 -3.80 0.15
N GLU A 9 21.89 -2.67 0.82
CA GLU A 9 21.99 -2.59 2.28
C GLU A 9 20.69 -3.05 2.94
N LEU A 10 19.53 -2.60 2.42
CA LEU A 10 18.24 -3.05 2.93
C LEU A 10 18.06 -4.56 2.76
N ALA A 11 18.45 -5.12 1.61
CA ALA A 11 18.39 -6.56 1.36
C ALA A 11 19.33 -7.35 2.30
N GLN A 12 20.49 -6.79 2.66
CA GLN A 12 21.38 -7.39 3.66
C GLN A 12 20.74 -7.38 5.05
N LEU A 13 20.15 -6.26 5.47
CA LEU A 13 19.43 -6.17 6.75
C LEU A 13 18.26 -7.16 6.81
N ASP A 14 17.51 -7.31 5.72
CA ASP A 14 16.41 -8.27 5.63
C ASP A 14 16.90 -9.73 5.76
N LYS A 15 18.10 -10.07 5.27
CA LYS A 15 18.70 -11.40 5.49
C LYS A 15 19.07 -11.62 6.95
N ILE A 16 19.68 -10.64 7.60
CA ILE A 16 20.04 -10.72 9.02
C ILE A 16 18.78 -10.89 9.88
N ASP A 17 17.69 -10.19 9.53
CA ASP A 17 16.40 -10.35 10.21
C ASP A 17 15.91 -11.80 10.12
N GLN A 18 15.95 -12.41 8.94
CA GLN A 18 15.56 -13.83 8.75
C GLN A 18 16.39 -14.80 9.60
N GLU A 19 17.69 -14.55 9.73
CA GLU A 19 18.58 -15.36 10.57
C GLU A 19 18.21 -15.21 12.06
N LEU A 20 17.94 -13.99 12.53
CA LEU A 20 17.49 -13.73 13.91
C LEU A 20 16.12 -14.36 14.19
N GLU A 21 15.20 -14.30 13.23
CA GLU A 21 13.89 -14.97 13.30
C GLU A 21 14.05 -16.48 13.47
N LEU A 22 14.94 -17.10 12.68
CA LEU A 22 15.26 -18.52 12.78
C LEU A 22 15.83 -18.87 14.16
N GLN A 23 16.80 -18.09 14.67
CA GLN A 23 17.37 -18.30 16.00
C GLN A 23 16.30 -18.21 17.09
N ARG A 24 15.42 -17.21 16.98
CA ARG A 24 14.31 -16.98 17.91
C ARG A 24 13.35 -18.15 17.93
N ASP A 25 13.04 -18.72 16.75
CA ASP A 25 12.11 -19.83 16.64
C ASP A 25 12.72 -21.14 17.19
N TRP A 26 14.03 -21.34 17.02
CA TRP A 26 14.75 -22.41 17.73
C TRP A 26 14.72 -22.24 19.26
N ALA A 27 14.86 -21.02 19.77
CA ALA A 27 14.74 -20.75 21.22
C ALA A 27 13.33 -21.03 21.73
N LYS A 28 12.29 -20.65 20.97
CA LYS A 28 10.88 -20.99 21.28
C LYS A 28 10.66 -22.49 21.27
N TYR A 29 11.20 -23.22 20.30
CA TYR A 29 11.09 -24.67 20.22
C TYR A 29 11.73 -25.33 21.45
N ARG A 30 12.99 -24.98 21.78
CA ARG A 30 13.67 -25.49 22.99
C ARG A 30 12.90 -25.20 24.26
N TRP A 31 12.37 -23.99 24.40
CA TRP A 31 11.53 -23.61 25.54
C TRP A 31 10.24 -24.43 25.60
N GLY A 32 9.54 -24.61 24.48
CA GLY A 32 8.33 -25.43 24.41
C GLY A 32 8.58 -26.88 24.82
N THR A 33 9.67 -27.47 24.34
CA THR A 33 10.11 -28.81 24.75
C THR A 33 10.44 -28.88 26.23
N SER A 34 11.18 -27.90 26.76
CA SER A 34 11.50 -27.84 28.19
C SER A 34 10.25 -27.72 29.06
N VAL A 35 9.29 -26.88 28.67
CA VAL A 35 7.99 -26.74 29.35
C VAL A 35 7.21 -28.05 29.32
N HIS A 36 7.16 -28.73 28.17
CA HIS A 36 6.51 -30.03 28.05
C HIS A 36 7.13 -31.05 29.02
N ASN A 37 8.46 -31.13 29.05
CA ASN A 37 9.18 -32.03 29.95
C ASN A 37 8.97 -31.69 31.43
N CYS A 38 8.81 -30.41 31.79
CA CYS A 38 8.55 -30.01 33.18
C CYS A 38 7.27 -30.64 33.74
N TYR A 39 6.22 -30.79 32.91
CA TYR A 39 4.96 -31.44 33.32
C TYR A 39 5.09 -32.94 33.57
N GLN A 40 6.20 -33.57 33.16
CA GLN A 40 6.51 -34.97 33.48
C GLN A 40 7.28 -35.12 34.80
N THR A 41 7.67 -34.02 35.45
CA THR A 41 8.43 -34.02 36.71
C THR A 41 7.54 -33.76 37.92
N TYR A 42 7.99 -34.19 39.12
CA TYR A 42 7.27 -33.91 40.35
C TYR A 42 7.32 -32.41 40.76
N TRP A 43 8.41 -31.72 40.42
CA TRP A 43 8.69 -30.33 40.79
C TRP A 43 8.36 -29.34 39.66
N VAL A 44 7.16 -29.45 39.08
CA VAL A 44 6.73 -28.70 37.89
C VAL A 44 6.97 -27.20 38.01
N ASN A 45 6.58 -26.59 39.14
CA ASN A 45 6.66 -25.15 39.33
C ASN A 45 8.09 -24.62 39.33
N ASP A 46 9.04 -25.39 39.87
CA ASP A 46 10.45 -24.99 39.91
C ASP A 46 11.09 -25.15 38.53
N CYS A 47 10.86 -26.30 37.90
CA CYS A 47 11.27 -26.55 36.52
C CYS A 47 10.78 -25.46 35.55
N LEU A 48 9.50 -25.03 35.67
CA LEU A 48 8.95 -23.97 34.82
C LEU A 48 9.63 -22.61 35.05
N LYS A 49 10.07 -22.30 36.28
CA LYS A 49 10.80 -21.07 36.57
C LYS A 49 12.19 -21.09 35.92
N GLU A 50 12.89 -22.21 36.04
CA GLU A 50 14.19 -22.40 35.41
C GLU A 50 14.09 -22.36 33.88
N ALA A 51 13.14 -23.07 33.29
CA ALA A 51 12.87 -23.07 31.85
C ALA A 51 12.61 -21.65 31.33
N ARG A 52 11.83 -20.83 32.06
CA ARG A 52 11.61 -19.41 31.72
C ARG A 52 12.88 -18.57 31.86
N ALA A 53 13.71 -18.83 32.87
CA ALA A 53 14.96 -18.10 33.07
C ALA A 53 15.96 -18.39 31.94
N LEU A 54 16.08 -19.65 31.52
CA LEU A 54 16.90 -20.07 30.38
C LEU A 54 16.38 -19.45 29.08
N TYR A 55 15.07 -19.54 28.83
CA TYR A 55 14.47 -18.93 27.65
C TYR A 55 14.72 -17.42 27.57
N ARG A 56 14.61 -16.68 28.69
CA ARG A 56 14.92 -15.26 28.72
C ARG A 56 16.38 -14.97 28.36
N LYS A 57 17.33 -15.71 28.93
CA LYS A 57 18.75 -15.58 28.61
C LYS A 57 19.05 -15.78 27.12
N GLU A 58 18.32 -16.67 26.45
CA GLU A 58 18.45 -16.88 25.00
C GLU A 58 17.73 -15.81 24.17
N ILE A 59 16.52 -15.41 24.55
CA ILE A 59 15.65 -14.56 23.72
C ILE A 59 15.99 -13.07 23.82
N ASP A 60 16.44 -12.60 24.99
CA ASP A 60 16.69 -11.19 25.26
C ASP A 60 17.77 -10.61 24.33
N PRO A 61 18.95 -11.25 24.11
CA PRO A 61 19.93 -10.73 23.16
C PRO A 61 19.44 -10.75 21.71
N ILE A 62 18.61 -11.73 21.32
CA ILE A 62 18.02 -11.79 19.98
C ILE A 62 17.06 -10.61 19.79
N ARG A 63 16.21 -10.33 20.78
CA ARG A 63 15.27 -9.19 20.75
C ARG A 63 16.01 -7.86 20.66
N GLU A 64 17.08 -7.68 21.42
CA GLU A 64 17.89 -6.46 21.37
C GLU A 64 18.48 -6.24 19.96
N GLN A 65 19.00 -7.31 19.34
CA GLN A 65 19.50 -7.27 17.96
C GLN A 65 18.39 -6.94 16.96
N GLN A 66 17.21 -7.57 17.09
CA GLN A 66 16.06 -7.30 16.22
C GLN A 66 15.59 -5.85 16.33
N VAL A 67 15.50 -5.29 17.54
CA VAL A 67 15.10 -3.88 17.74
C VAL A 67 16.05 -2.94 17.01
N ARG A 68 17.37 -3.11 17.21
CA ARG A 68 18.40 -2.29 16.54
C ARG A 68 18.34 -2.43 15.03
N LEU A 69 18.14 -3.65 14.52
CA LEU A 69 18.02 -3.93 13.09
C LEU A 69 16.79 -3.25 12.50
N HIS A 70 15.63 -3.37 13.16
CA HIS A 70 14.38 -2.76 12.69
C HIS A 70 14.44 -1.23 12.73
N GLU A 71 15.16 -0.64 13.69
CA GLU A 71 15.45 0.80 13.71
C GLU A 71 16.26 1.23 12.48
N ALA A 72 17.33 0.50 12.15
CA ALA A 72 18.14 0.76 10.95
C ALA A 72 17.31 0.61 9.66
N GLN A 73 16.54 -0.46 9.52
CA GLN A 73 15.64 -0.65 8.38
C GLN A 73 14.61 0.48 8.24
N ARG A 74 14.00 0.93 9.36
CA ARG A 74 13.04 2.04 9.34
C ARG A 74 13.69 3.34 8.87
N ALA A 75 14.88 3.67 9.37
CA ALA A 75 15.62 4.85 8.95
C ALA A 75 15.95 4.81 7.45
N LEU A 76 16.45 3.67 6.96
CA LEU A 76 16.81 3.48 5.56
C LEU A 76 15.59 3.55 4.63
N ARG A 77 14.50 2.86 4.97
CA ARG A 77 13.24 2.90 4.19
C ARG A 77 12.63 4.30 4.16
N THR A 78 12.76 5.06 5.24
CA THR A 78 12.31 6.46 5.29
C THR A 78 13.13 7.32 4.33
N SER A 79 14.46 7.23 4.38
CA SER A 79 15.34 7.95 3.44
C SER A 79 15.04 7.62 1.97
N LEU A 80 14.86 6.32 1.66
CA LEU A 80 14.51 5.87 0.30
C LEU A 80 13.16 6.44 -0.16
N LYS A 81 12.17 6.49 0.74
CA LYS A 81 10.87 7.08 0.47
C LYS A 81 10.99 8.57 0.19
N ASP A 82 11.71 9.32 1.02
CA ASP A 82 11.87 10.77 0.87
C ASP A 82 12.56 11.12 -0.46
N GLN A 83 13.60 10.36 -0.84
CA GLN A 83 14.24 10.52 -2.15
C GLN A 83 13.29 10.24 -3.32
N ARG A 84 12.45 9.20 -3.20
CA ARG A 84 11.45 8.85 -4.21
C ARG A 84 10.38 9.93 -4.33
N ASP A 85 9.91 10.45 -3.22
CA ASP A 85 8.88 11.48 -3.19
C ASP A 85 9.42 12.81 -3.71
N ALA A 86 10.64 13.19 -3.35
CA ALA A 86 11.33 14.34 -3.94
C ALA A 86 11.44 14.22 -5.46
N LYS A 87 11.79 13.04 -5.99
CA LYS A 87 11.82 12.79 -7.45
C LYS A 87 10.43 12.95 -8.07
N LYS A 88 9.38 12.39 -7.47
CA LYS A 88 8.01 12.52 -7.98
C LYS A 88 7.54 13.97 -8.00
N ILE A 89 7.90 14.75 -6.97
CA ILE A 89 7.58 16.18 -6.91
C ILE A 89 8.32 16.92 -8.04
N ALA A 90 9.62 16.67 -8.22
CA ALA A 90 10.41 17.27 -9.29
C ALA A 90 9.86 16.91 -10.69
N GLU A 91 9.48 15.65 -10.90
CA GLU A 91 8.87 15.18 -12.14
C GLU A 91 7.52 15.85 -12.41
N ARG A 92 6.66 15.99 -11.38
CA ARG A 92 5.38 16.71 -11.51
C ARG A 92 5.57 18.20 -11.78
N ALA A 93 6.59 18.80 -11.20
CA ALA A 93 6.95 20.20 -11.43
C ALA A 93 7.64 20.43 -12.79
N SER A 94 7.96 19.36 -13.53
CA SER A 94 8.63 19.50 -14.82
C SER A 94 7.79 20.27 -15.83
N PRO A 95 8.42 21.04 -16.73
CA PRO A 95 7.71 21.84 -17.73
C PRO A 95 6.91 20.95 -18.69
N GLU A 96 7.41 19.76 -19.02
CA GLU A 96 6.70 18.77 -19.84
C GLU A 96 5.40 18.35 -19.16
N LYS A 97 5.45 17.95 -17.89
CA LYS A 97 4.24 17.59 -17.14
C LYS A 97 3.31 18.77 -16.90
N ALA A 98 3.83 19.99 -16.81
CA ALA A 98 3.02 21.19 -16.74
C ALA A 98 2.28 21.46 -18.06
N ALA A 99 2.96 21.28 -19.20
CA ALA A 99 2.37 21.39 -20.53
C ALA A 99 1.29 20.32 -20.75
N ASP A 100 1.57 19.06 -20.39
CA ASP A 100 0.58 17.98 -20.44
C ASP A 100 -0.69 18.32 -19.65
N ARG A 101 -0.54 18.86 -18.44
CA ARG A 101 -1.69 19.28 -17.62
C ARG A 101 -2.49 20.40 -18.28
N ALA A 102 -1.82 21.38 -18.88
CA ALA A 102 -2.48 22.47 -19.58
C ALA A 102 -3.24 21.98 -20.82
N THR A 103 -2.68 21.03 -21.58
CA THR A 103 -3.35 20.40 -22.73
C THR A 103 -4.56 19.60 -22.29
N ASN A 104 -4.40 18.75 -21.27
CA ASN A 104 -5.50 17.94 -20.73
C ASN A 104 -6.66 18.80 -20.22
N GLN A 105 -6.36 19.93 -19.58
CA GLN A 105 -7.37 20.89 -19.11
C GLN A 105 -8.18 21.45 -20.30
N LYS A 106 -7.51 21.89 -21.37
CA LYS A 106 -8.18 22.40 -22.58
C LYS A 106 -9.04 21.33 -23.24
N GLU A 107 -8.50 20.13 -23.43
CA GLU A 107 -9.25 19.02 -24.02
C GLU A 107 -10.49 18.65 -23.21
N TYR A 108 -10.39 18.71 -21.87
CA TYR A 108 -11.53 18.46 -20.99
C TYR A 108 -12.61 19.52 -21.17
N GLU A 109 -12.24 20.80 -21.19
CA GLU A 109 -13.18 21.92 -21.38
C GLU A 109 -13.88 21.84 -22.74
N ASP A 110 -13.15 21.51 -23.80
CA ASP A 110 -13.72 21.37 -25.14
C ASP A 110 -14.67 20.17 -25.21
N LYS A 111 -14.31 19.03 -24.62
CA LYS A 111 -15.21 17.87 -24.48
C LYS A 111 -16.48 18.21 -23.71
N GLN A 112 -16.41 19.07 -22.69
CA GLN A 112 -17.57 19.51 -21.94
C GLN A 112 -18.50 20.40 -22.78
N LYS A 113 -17.95 21.32 -23.57
CA LYS A 113 -18.75 22.12 -24.53
C LYS A 113 -19.43 21.24 -25.56
N ASP A 114 -18.71 20.28 -26.13
CA ASP A 114 -19.25 19.35 -27.12
C ASP A 114 -20.33 18.44 -26.54
N ALA A 115 -20.18 18.01 -25.28
CA ALA A 115 -21.21 17.26 -24.57
C ALA A 115 -22.47 18.11 -24.35
N ALA A 116 -22.32 19.37 -23.92
CA ALA A 116 -23.43 20.30 -23.74
C ALA A 116 -24.16 20.60 -25.06
N ALA A 117 -23.41 20.83 -26.15
CA ALA A 117 -23.98 21.06 -27.47
C ALA A 117 -24.77 19.84 -27.98
N ARG A 118 -24.23 18.63 -27.81
CA ARG A 118 -24.93 17.39 -28.15
C ARG A 118 -26.18 17.18 -27.31
N ALA A 119 -26.13 17.49 -26.01
CA ALA A 119 -27.31 17.40 -25.15
C ALA A 119 -28.41 18.37 -25.58
N ALA A 120 -28.05 19.60 -25.96
CA ALA A 120 -28.99 20.59 -26.48
C ALA A 120 -29.63 20.16 -27.82
N ASP A 121 -28.84 19.64 -28.76
CA ASP A 121 -29.34 19.11 -30.05
C ASP A 121 -30.32 17.95 -29.83
N LEU A 122 -29.98 17.00 -28.94
CA LEU A 122 -30.86 15.88 -28.62
C LEU A 122 -32.18 16.35 -28.02
N GLU A 123 -32.17 17.36 -27.15
CA GLU A 123 -33.38 17.90 -26.55
C GLU A 123 -34.25 18.62 -27.60
N GLN A 124 -33.65 19.34 -28.54
CA GLN A 124 -34.37 19.95 -29.64
C GLN A 124 -35.03 18.88 -30.53
N ARG A 125 -34.29 17.82 -30.90
CA ARG A 125 -34.82 16.69 -31.66
C ARG A 125 -35.97 15.99 -30.93
N ARG A 126 -35.92 15.87 -29.61
CA ARG A 126 -37.02 15.30 -28.80
C ARG A 126 -38.27 16.15 -28.88
N LYS A 127 -38.15 17.48 -28.76
CA LYS A 127 -39.28 18.42 -28.90
C LYS A 127 -39.89 18.37 -30.29
N ASP A 128 -39.05 18.39 -31.33
CA ASP A 128 -39.51 18.34 -32.72
C ASP A 128 -40.17 16.99 -33.06
N ALA A 129 -39.67 15.88 -32.51
CA ALA A 129 -40.31 14.57 -32.64
C ALA A 129 -41.65 14.51 -31.91
N ALA A 130 -41.74 15.08 -30.70
CA ALA A 130 -43.00 15.16 -29.95
C ALA A 130 -44.06 16.00 -30.69
N LYS A 131 -43.66 17.15 -31.24
CA LYS A 131 -44.54 18.02 -32.05
C LYS A 131 -45.06 17.28 -33.28
N ARG A 132 -44.18 16.65 -34.05
CA ARG A 132 -44.57 15.82 -35.21
C ARG A 132 -45.50 14.67 -34.81
N SER A 133 -45.30 14.05 -33.66
CA SER A 133 -46.20 12.99 -33.16
C SER A 133 -47.60 13.52 -32.85
N GLN A 134 -47.71 14.71 -32.24
CA GLN A 134 -48.99 15.35 -31.96
C GLN A 134 -49.72 15.76 -33.25
N GLU A 135 -49.01 16.35 -34.21
CA GLU A 135 -49.54 16.73 -35.52
C GLU A 135 -50.10 15.52 -36.27
N ASN A 136 -49.38 14.39 -36.29
CA ASN A 136 -49.87 13.16 -36.91
C ASN A 136 -51.12 12.60 -36.21
N LYS A 137 -51.18 12.62 -34.86
CA LYS A 137 -52.36 12.16 -34.11
C LYS A 137 -53.60 13.02 -34.36
N ALA A 138 -53.42 14.34 -34.45
CA ALA A 138 -54.51 15.27 -34.77
C ALA A 138 -55.02 15.09 -36.20
N GLY A 139 -54.13 14.80 -37.16
CA GLY A 139 -54.52 14.49 -38.55
C GLY A 139 -55.32 13.20 -38.69
N THR A 140 -55.11 12.21 -37.83
CA THR A 140 -55.83 10.93 -37.83
C THR A 140 -57.16 10.93 -37.04
N GLN A 141 -57.54 12.06 -36.43
CA GLN A 141 -58.83 12.22 -35.72
C GLN A 141 -59.88 13.01 -36.55
N LEU A 142 -59.55 13.34 -37.80
CA LEU A 142 -60.47 13.88 -38.79
C LEU A 142 -60.99 12.74 -39.67
N ASP A 143 -61.84 11.89 -39.08
CA ASP A 143 -62.76 10.97 -39.77
C ASP A 143 -64.11 11.02 -39.04
#